data_AF-A0A9P6N547-F1
#
_entry.id   AF-A0A9P6N547-F1
#
_cell.length_a   1.000
_cell.length_b   1.000
_cell.length_c   1.000
_cell.angle_alpha   90.00
_cell.angle_beta   90.00
_cell.angle_gamma   90.00
#
_symmetry.space_group_name_H-M   'P 1'
#
loop_
_entity.id
_entity.type
_entity.pdbx_description
1 polymer ?
#
loop_
_entity_poly.entity_id
_entity_poly.type
_entity_poly.pdbx_seq_one_letter_code
_entity_poly.pdbx_strand_id
1 'polypeptide(L)'
;WPTFEGEEEYNHLEFIPWVNRISEKMGMPDEMITSKMLLVYKGVVKDWLEELMEDTPHLTWNNIKESMHERFGTDAWKDTIG
;
A
#
# COMPACT_ATOMS: atom_id res chain seq x y z
N TRP A 1 2.65 -8.77 8.63
CA TRP A 1 2.74 -7.72 7.62
C TRP A 1 4.21 -7.55 7.29
N PRO A 2 4.63 -7.75 6.03
CA PRO A 2 5.98 -7.40 5.58
C PRO A 2 6.15 -5.88 5.70
N THR A 3 7.34 -5.36 6.03
CA THR A 3 7.59 -3.91 6.04
C THR A 3 7.84 -3.39 4.64
N PHE A 4 7.36 -2.18 4.33
CA PHE A 4 7.60 -1.55 3.02
C PHE A 4 8.22 -0.16 3.23
N GLU A 5 9.44 0.00 2.72
CA GLU A 5 10.26 1.21 2.91
C GLU A 5 10.42 1.99 1.59
N GLY A 6 9.98 1.43 0.45
CA GLY A 6 10.01 2.10 -0.86
C GLY A 6 11.39 2.23 -1.51
N GLU A 7 12.46 1.74 -0.87
CA GLU A 7 13.84 1.92 -1.34
C GLU A 7 14.37 0.78 -2.22
N GLU A 8 13.81 -0.43 -2.13
CA GLU A 8 14.22 -1.57 -2.94
C GLU A 8 13.18 -1.93 -3.99
N GLU A 9 13.66 -2.17 -5.22
CA GLU A 9 12.93 -2.31 -6.49
C GLU A 9 11.88 -3.44 -6.50
N TYR A 10 11.84 -4.30 -5.48
CA TYR A 10 11.02 -5.51 -5.45
C TYR A 10 10.13 -5.67 -4.21
N ASN A 11 10.22 -4.79 -3.21
CA ASN A 11 9.47 -4.97 -1.95
C ASN A 11 7.95 -4.90 -2.13
N HIS A 12 7.46 -4.23 -3.18
CA HIS A 12 6.03 -4.14 -3.48
C HIS A 12 5.45 -5.44 -4.09
N LEU A 13 6.26 -6.23 -4.81
CA LEU A 13 5.84 -7.46 -5.49
C LEU A 13 5.48 -8.57 -4.50
N GLU A 14 6.10 -8.57 -3.32
CA GLU A 14 5.74 -9.48 -2.24
C GLU A 14 4.70 -8.88 -1.30
N PHE A 15 4.79 -7.57 -1.06
CA PHE A 15 3.93 -6.87 -0.12
C PHE A 15 2.45 -6.88 -0.57
N ILE A 16 2.14 -6.38 -1.77
CA ILE A 16 0.75 -6.22 -2.23
C ILE A 16 -0.01 -7.56 -2.31
N PRO A 17 0.56 -8.64 -2.89
CA PRO A 17 -0.12 -9.92 -2.92
C PRO A 17 -0.36 -10.50 -1.52
N TRP A 18 0.56 -10.27 -0.58
CA TRP A 18 0.39 -10.68 0.81
C TRP A 18 -0.80 -9.95 1.46
N VAL A 19 -0.91 -8.64 1.26
CA VAL A 19 -2.01 -7.82 1.78
C VAL A 19 -3.36 -8.28 1.20
N ASN A 20 -3.43 -8.42 -0.13
CA ASN A 20 -4.65 -8.87 -0.81
C ASN A 20 -5.11 -10.24 -0.25
N ARG A 21 -4.18 -11.21 -0.16
CA ARG A 21 -4.50 -12.56 0.31
C ARG A 21 -5.01 -12.57 1.76
N ILE A 22 -4.41 -11.78 2.64
CA ILE A 22 -4.83 -11.72 4.05
C ILE A 22 -6.15 -10.97 4.18
N SER A 23 -6.34 -9.88 3.44
CA SER A 23 -7.60 -9.13 3.42
C SER A 23 -8.77 -10.02 3.01
N GLU A 24 -8.65 -10.71 1.87
CA GLU A 24 -9.68 -11.62 1.34
C GLU A 24 -9.95 -12.78 2.30
N LYS A 25 -8.90 -13.40 2.85
CA LYS A 25 -9.05 -14.56 3.73
C LYS A 25 -9.69 -14.22 5.07
N MET A 26 -9.45 -13.02 5.58
CA MET A 26 -9.87 -12.59 6.91
C MET A 26 -11.09 -11.64 6.89
N GLY A 27 -11.57 -11.25 5.71
CA GLY A 27 -12.67 -10.29 5.55
C GLY A 27 -12.34 -8.94 6.17
N MET A 28 -11.10 -8.47 6.03
CA MET A 28 -10.66 -7.23 6.69
C MET A 28 -11.30 -6.01 6.01
N PRO A 29 -11.96 -5.12 6.77
CA PRO A 29 -12.49 -3.89 6.21
C PRO A 29 -11.36 -2.93 5.86
N ASP A 30 -11.60 -2.04 4.88
CA ASP A 30 -10.60 -1.09 4.38
C ASP A 30 -10.03 -0.21 5.51
N GLU A 31 -10.84 0.24 6.47
CA GLU A 31 -10.35 1.08 7.57
C GLU A 31 -9.32 0.35 8.44
N MET A 32 -9.45 -0.97 8.56
CA MET A 32 -8.50 -1.80 9.31
C MET A 32 -7.22 -2.02 8.51
N ILE A 33 -7.30 -2.11 7.18
CA ILE A 33 -6.14 -2.24 6.31
C ILE A 33 -5.35 -0.92 6.32
N THR A 34 -6.02 0.21 6.07
CA THR A 34 -5.39 1.54 6.03
C THR A 34 -4.75 1.91 7.36
N SER A 35 -5.41 1.65 8.49
CA SER A 35 -4.83 1.85 9.82
C SER A 35 -3.57 1.00 10.07
N LYS A 36 -3.51 -0.22 9.49
CA LYS A 36 -2.32 -1.07 9.61
C LYS A 36 -1.18 -0.62 8.71
N MET A 37 -1.45 0.04 7.57
CA MET A 37 -0.40 0.56 6.70
C MET A 37 0.46 1.61 7.42
N LEU A 38 -0.15 2.46 8.26
CA LEU A 38 0.57 3.43 9.10
C LEU A 38 1.60 2.79 10.05
N LEU A 39 1.41 1.52 10.42
CA LEU A 39 2.32 0.78 11.30
C LEU A 39 3.42 0.04 10.53
N VAL A 40 3.22 -0.16 9.23
CA VAL A 40 4.01 -1.06 8.39
C VAL A 40 4.91 -0.28 7.43
N TYR A 41 4.44 0.89 6.99
CA TYR A 41 5.23 1.82 6.20
C TYR A 41 6.20 2.57 7.09
N LYS A 42 7.39 2.84 6.55
CA LYS A 42 8.42 3.64 7.22
C LYS A 42 9.02 4.67 6.27
N GLY A 43 9.72 5.64 6.85
CA GLY A 43 10.41 6.70 6.12
C GLY A 43 9.45 7.44 5.20
N VAL A 44 9.92 7.74 3.98
CA VAL A 44 9.21 8.57 2.99
C VAL A 44 7.82 8.02 2.62
N VAL A 45 7.62 6.70 2.65
CA VAL A 45 6.31 6.11 2.34
C VAL A 45 5.30 6.31 3.47
N LYS A 46 5.77 6.34 4.74
CA LYS A 46 4.90 6.62 5.88
C LYS A 46 4.40 8.06 5.85
N ASP A 47 5.33 8.99 5.65
CA ASP A 47 5.02 10.42 5.60
C ASP A 47 4.04 10.71 4.46
N TRP A 48 4.26 10.12 3.28
CA TRP A 48 3.31 10.22 2.15
C TRP A 48 1.93 9.65 2.45
N LEU A 49 1.83 8.50 3.12
CA LEU A 49 0.53 7.90 3.44
C LEU A 49 -0.24 8.78 4.44
N GLU A 50 0.44 9.40 5.40
CA GLU A 50 -0.18 10.34 6.33
C GLU A 50 -0.75 11.55 5.59
N GLU A 51 0.00 12.14 4.64
CA GLU A 51 -0.51 13.21 3.75
C GLU A 51 -1.73 12.75 2.93
N LEU A 52 -1.66 11.57 2.31
CA LEU A 52 -2.76 11.04 1.49
C LEU A 52 -4.05 10.83 2.30
N MET A 53 -3.92 10.40 3.57
CA MET A 53 -5.05 10.20 4.47
C MET A 53 -5.68 11.51 4.94
N GLU A 54 -4.90 12.58 5.08
CA GLU A 54 -5.42 13.92 5.39
C GLU A 54 -6.22 14.49 4.22
N ASP A 55 -5.73 14.29 2.99
CA ASP A 55 -6.37 14.83 1.78
C ASP A 55 -7.57 14.00 1.30
N THR A 56 -7.60 12.70 1.62
CA THR A 56 -8.61 11.77 1.10
C THR A 56 -9.39 11.07 2.22
N PRO A 57 -10.54 11.63 2.66
CA PRO A 57 -11.40 10.94 3.61
C PRO A 57 -11.93 9.64 3.01
N HIS A 58 -12.06 8.59 3.84
CA HIS A 58 -12.49 7.24 3.44
C HIS A 58 -11.57 6.53 2.44
N LEU A 59 -10.26 6.78 2.55
CA LEU A 59 -9.24 6.10 1.76
C LEU A 59 -9.39 4.57 1.84
N THR A 60 -9.52 3.92 0.68
CA THR A 60 -9.62 2.45 0.56
C THR A 60 -8.28 1.81 0.26
N TRP A 61 -8.15 0.50 0.45
CA TRP A 61 -6.95 -0.21 0.04
C TRP A 61 -6.67 -0.11 -1.46
N ASN A 62 -7.72 -0.06 -2.29
CA ASN A 62 -7.54 0.15 -3.73
C ASN A 62 -6.96 1.53 -4.05
N ASN A 63 -7.45 2.59 -3.41
CA ASN A 63 -6.89 3.93 -3.62
C ASN A 63 -5.42 3.98 -3.20
N ILE A 64 -5.06 3.35 -2.08
CA ILE A 64 -3.65 3.28 -1.65
C ILE A 64 -2.79 2.58 -2.71
N LYS A 65 -3.23 1.45 -3.26
CA LYS A 65 -2.47 0.74 -4.30
C LYS A 65 -2.28 1.59 -5.56
N GLU A 66 -3.34 2.24 -6.03
CA GLU A 66 -3.29 3.11 -7.20
C GLU A 66 -2.34 4.30 -6.97
N SER A 67 -2.47 5.00 -5.83
CA SER A 67 -1.62 6.15 -5.54
C SER A 67 -0.16 5.76 -5.22
N MET A 68 0.06 4.60 -4.59
CA MET A 68 1.43 4.08 -4.44
C MET A 68 2.05 3.72 -5.79
N HIS A 69 1.26 3.17 -6.70
CA HIS A 69 1.71 2.83 -8.05
C HIS A 69 2.09 4.07 -8.85
N GLU A 70 1.30 5.13 -8.78
CA GLU A 70 1.63 6.41 -9.43
C GLU A 70 2.91 7.03 -8.86
N ARG A 71 3.13 6.92 -7.55
CA ARG A 71 4.21 7.63 -6.85
C ARG A 71 5.51 6.83 -6.71
N PHE A 72 5.41 5.53 -6.52
CA PHE A 72 6.53 4.61 -6.26
C PHE A 72 6.59 3.45 -7.26
N GLY A 73 5.70 3.41 -8.24
CA GLY A 73 5.70 2.40 -9.29
C GLY A 73 6.92 2.49 -10.19
N THR A 74 7.72 1.42 -10.18
CA THR A 74 8.71 1.17 -11.23
C THR A 74 8.00 0.65 -12.49
N ASP A 75 8.66 0.70 -13.65
CA ASP A 75 8.04 0.22 -14.90
C ASP A 75 7.65 -1.27 -14.82
N ALA A 76 8.35 -2.09 -14.03
CA ALA A 76 8.01 -3.49 -13.78
C ALA A 76 6.67 -3.67 -13.02
N TRP A 77 6.26 -2.70 -12.21
CA TRP A 77 4.99 -2.74 -11.47
C TRP A 77 3.80 -2.28 -12.33
N LYS A 78 4.04 -1.41 -13.33
CA LYS A 78 3.02 -0.99 -14.31
C LYS A 78 2.43 -2.14 -15.10
N ASP A 79 3.19 -3.22 -15.30
CA ASP A 79 2.73 -4.40 -16.01
C ASP A 79 1.94 -5.41 -15.14
N THR A 80 1.81 -5.20 -13.81
CA THR A 80 1.13 -6.15 -12.90
C THR A 80 -0.31 -5.79 -12.53
N ILE A 81 -0.81 -4.62 -12.95
CA ILE A 81 -2.23 -4.22 -12.80
C ILE A 81 -2.95 -4.30 -14.17
N GLY A 82 -2.75 -5.42 -14.88
CA GLY A 82 -3.45 -5.79 -16.11
C GLY A 82 -4.42 -6.95 -15.88
#